data_AF-A0A2Y9BJQ3-F1
#
_entry.id   AF-A0A2Y9BJQ3-F1
#
_cell.length_a   1.000
_cell.length_b   1.000
_cell.length_c   1.000
_cell.angle_alpha   90.00
_cell.angle_beta   90.00
_cell.angle_gamma   90.00
#
_symmetry.space_group_name_H-M   'P 1'
#
loop_
_entity.id
_entity.type
_entity.pdbx_description
1 polymer ?
#
loop_
_entity_poly.entity_id
_entity_poly.type
_entity_poly.pdbx_seq_one_letter_code
_entity_poly.pdbx_strand_id
1 'polypeptide(L)'
;MTENCREKIVSEKYVDFIWKSSWSPNGLESFFPEVCFQMINDFYDIYYVSREYLETRSRTDYEYEVFPKLYGLLENESLEASRILQIQNHPVLQLKGAGVILGFLDTGIDYTNPCFRNSVGKSRILEIWDQSIQTGSTPAGIDYGSIYGREIINQALESDIPFSIVPSRDEIGHGTQLAAIAAGSLDKETGWVGAAPLADIAVVKLKPAKGYLKQYFGVKADVIAYQENDIMLGLRYLHELALRERKPLVVCIGLGTNMGGHEGTCPLASYISAIGSRVGRCIVVAGGNEANQGHHFYGMLKDGQEYEDVEFRVADGEYGITMELWGSSPDVLSVSLISPTGEMIPRLSARSGNQRFDFIFEKTVIYIDFQPVEAQSGDQLIVIRMFFPMPGIWRLRVYGTNVLRRIFNIWLPVTGFIAEGTKFLSPNPDITLTGPSNAEIPITVGAYHVQNKSLYISSSRGFTRRGRIKPDLIAAGVDVKTIGPENRSVSMTGTSIAASVTAGSAALILEWGIVRGNWPTMSSLEIKQLLIRGANRSNNELYPNRSWGYGTLNLYSAFEALTRF
;
A
#
# COMPACT_ATOMS: atom_id res chain seq x y z
N MET A 1 -16.35 34.51 -0.99
CA MET A 1 -15.12 34.30 -0.19
C MET A 1 -14.55 32.98 -0.65
N THR A 2 -13.37 32.97 -1.26
CA THR A 2 -12.69 31.74 -1.69
C THR A 2 -12.43 30.88 -0.47
N GLU A 3 -13.14 29.76 -0.35
CA GLU A 3 -12.83 28.75 0.67
C GLU A 3 -11.35 28.36 0.57
N ASN A 4 -10.67 28.29 1.72
CA ASN A 4 -9.26 27.92 1.81
C ASN A 4 -9.06 26.50 1.25
N CYS A 5 -8.04 26.28 0.42
CA CYS A 5 -7.67 24.97 -0.12
C CYS A 5 -7.65 23.87 0.96
N ARG A 6 -7.18 24.20 2.17
CA ARG A 6 -7.19 23.30 3.33
C ARG A 6 -8.56 22.66 3.58
N GLU A 7 -9.63 23.46 3.55
CA GLU A 7 -11.00 23.01 3.81
C GLU A 7 -11.48 22.05 2.72
N LYS A 8 -11.20 22.36 1.45
CA LYS A 8 -11.58 21.52 0.31
C LYS A 8 -10.89 20.15 0.36
N ILE A 9 -9.63 20.12 0.80
CA ILE A 9 -8.86 18.88 0.92
C ILE A 9 -9.44 17.94 1.98
N VAL A 10 -9.89 18.47 3.12
CA VAL A 10 -10.37 17.63 4.24
C VAL A 10 -11.87 17.37 4.23
N SER A 11 -12.65 18.23 3.58
CA SER A 11 -14.11 18.18 3.62
C SER A 11 -14.70 17.06 2.77
N GLU A 12 -15.74 16.41 3.30
CA GLU A 12 -16.58 15.41 2.62
C GLU A 12 -17.43 16.00 1.48
N LYS A 13 -17.48 17.34 1.37
CA LYS A 13 -18.18 18.03 0.27
C LYS A 13 -17.41 18.01 -1.05
N TYR A 14 -16.15 17.57 -1.03
CA TYR A 14 -15.25 17.61 -2.17
C TYR A 14 -14.76 16.21 -2.54
N VAL A 15 -14.74 15.94 -3.84
CA VAL A 15 -14.23 14.73 -4.47
C VAL A 15 -12.81 14.99 -4.97
N ASP A 16 -11.94 14.01 -4.77
CA ASP A 16 -10.52 14.08 -5.08
C ASP A 16 -10.26 13.33 -6.39
N PHE A 17 -9.48 13.92 -7.29
CA PHE A 17 -9.08 13.30 -8.56
C PHE A 17 -7.56 13.31 -8.69
N ILE A 18 -6.96 12.15 -8.97
CA ILE A 18 -5.57 12.04 -9.39
C ILE A 18 -5.55 12.19 -10.91
N TRP A 19 -4.88 13.23 -11.39
CA TRP A 19 -4.84 13.54 -12.81
C TRP A 19 -3.41 13.47 -13.33
N LYS A 20 -3.24 12.88 -14.51
CA LYS A 20 -1.96 12.87 -15.21
C LYS A 20 -1.84 14.14 -16.04
N SER A 21 -1.10 15.12 -15.56
CA SER A 21 -0.95 16.42 -16.21
C SER A 21 0.43 16.54 -16.87
N SER A 22 0.51 17.36 -17.92
CA SER A 22 1.76 17.79 -18.57
C SER A 22 1.88 19.32 -18.56
N TRP A 23 1.05 19.98 -17.76
CA TRP A 23 0.94 21.42 -17.72
C TRP A 23 1.85 21.97 -16.63
N SER A 24 2.59 23.04 -16.93
CA SER A 24 3.20 23.84 -15.87
C SER A 24 2.09 24.41 -14.96
N PRO A 25 2.35 24.66 -13.67
CA PRO A 25 1.36 25.21 -12.73
C PRO A 25 0.59 26.43 -13.27
N ASN A 26 1.27 27.30 -14.04
CA ASN A 26 0.71 28.51 -14.63
C ASN A 26 -0.30 28.27 -15.78
N GLY A 27 -0.31 27.09 -16.41
CA GLY A 27 -1.22 26.78 -17.52
C GLY A 27 -2.61 26.29 -17.06
N LEU A 28 -2.72 25.82 -15.82
CA LEU A 28 -3.93 25.22 -15.25
C LEU A 28 -4.85 26.24 -14.59
N GLU A 29 -4.29 27.28 -13.98
CA GLU A 29 -5.06 28.42 -13.45
C GLU A 29 -5.90 29.11 -14.53
N SER A 30 -5.46 29.05 -15.80
CA SER A 30 -6.21 29.57 -16.94
C SER A 30 -7.43 28.72 -17.35
N PHE A 31 -7.46 27.41 -17.04
CA PHE A 31 -8.60 26.53 -17.37
C PHE A 31 -9.58 26.35 -16.20
N PHE A 32 -9.09 26.40 -14.96
CA PHE A 32 -9.91 26.20 -13.75
C PHE A 32 -9.51 27.17 -12.61
N PRO A 33 -9.77 28.48 -12.75
CA PRO A 33 -9.30 29.51 -11.80
C PRO A 33 -9.88 29.40 -10.37
N GLU A 34 -10.83 28.50 -10.11
CA GLU A 34 -11.49 28.32 -8.81
C GLU A 34 -11.28 26.93 -8.17
N VAL A 35 -10.54 26.03 -8.84
CA VAL A 35 -10.33 24.65 -8.38
C VAL A 35 -9.06 24.58 -7.52
N CYS A 36 -9.19 24.07 -6.31
CA CYS A 36 -8.02 23.79 -5.47
C CYS A 36 -7.28 22.57 -6.03
N PHE A 37 -5.95 22.66 -6.08
CA PHE A 37 -5.11 21.55 -6.50
C PHE A 37 -3.87 21.40 -5.61
N GLN A 38 -3.29 20.21 -5.59
CA GLN A 38 -2.01 19.90 -4.95
C GLN A 38 -1.13 19.13 -5.93
N MET A 39 0.09 19.62 -6.13
CA MET A 39 1.05 18.91 -6.99
C MET A 39 1.66 17.73 -6.25
N ILE A 40 1.76 16.57 -6.90
CA ILE A 40 2.52 15.43 -6.36
C ILE A 40 3.93 15.45 -6.94
N ASN A 41 4.04 15.56 -8.26
CA ASN A 41 5.29 15.63 -9.01
C ASN A 41 5.02 16.20 -10.41
N ASP A 42 6.01 16.10 -11.31
CA ASP A 42 5.90 16.60 -12.70
C ASP A 42 4.88 15.84 -13.58
N PHE A 43 4.27 14.75 -13.09
CA PHE A 43 3.34 13.91 -13.84
C PHE A 43 1.92 13.87 -13.26
N TYR A 44 1.78 14.09 -11.95
CA TYR A 44 0.51 13.90 -11.23
C TYR A 44 0.17 15.11 -10.37
N ASP A 45 -1.09 15.54 -10.51
CA ASP A 45 -1.72 16.56 -9.70
C ASP A 45 -3.00 16.00 -9.07
N ILE A 46 -3.38 16.56 -7.93
CA ILE A 46 -4.64 16.25 -7.25
C ILE A 46 -5.57 17.43 -7.37
N TYR A 47 -6.79 17.22 -7.87
CA TYR A 47 -7.83 18.24 -7.93
C TYR A 47 -8.95 17.94 -6.94
N TYR A 48 -9.46 19.00 -6.30
CA TYR A 48 -10.56 18.91 -5.33
C TYR A 48 -11.79 19.64 -5.89
N VAL A 49 -12.81 18.86 -6.26
CA VAL A 49 -14.00 19.35 -6.97
C VAL A 49 -15.23 19.19 -6.08
N SER A 50 -16.10 20.20 -6.03
CA SER A 50 -17.33 20.14 -5.25
C SER A 50 -18.23 18.99 -5.71
N ARG A 51 -18.76 18.22 -4.76
CA ARG A 51 -19.69 17.12 -5.01
C ARG A 51 -21.00 17.62 -5.64
N GLU A 52 -21.51 18.76 -5.20
CA GLU A 52 -22.72 19.40 -5.77
C GLU A 52 -22.53 19.73 -7.26
N TYR A 53 -21.32 20.18 -7.62
CA TYR A 53 -20.97 20.45 -9.02
C TYR A 53 -20.97 19.18 -9.88
N LEU A 54 -20.60 18.04 -9.31
CA LEU A 54 -20.62 16.74 -10.00
C LEU A 54 -22.04 16.17 -10.12
N GLU A 55 -22.86 16.30 -9.08
CA GLU A 55 -24.22 15.77 -9.04
C GLU A 55 -25.19 16.51 -9.98
N THR A 56 -24.93 17.79 -10.26
CA THR A 56 -25.72 18.60 -11.21
C THR A 56 -25.44 18.29 -12.69
N ARG A 57 -24.34 17.58 -12.99
CA ARG A 57 -24.05 17.07 -14.34
C ARG A 57 -24.52 15.62 -14.42
N SER A 58 -25.56 15.37 -15.21
CA SER A 58 -26.27 14.09 -15.36
C SER A 58 -25.45 12.90 -15.89
N ARG A 59 -24.15 13.08 -16.08
CA ARG A 59 -23.14 12.07 -16.37
C ARG A 59 -21.85 12.51 -15.69
N THR A 60 -21.41 11.79 -14.66
CA THR A 60 -20.00 11.82 -14.30
C THR A 60 -19.27 10.97 -15.34
N ASP A 61 -18.88 11.60 -16.45
CA ASP A 61 -18.02 11.04 -17.51
C ASP A 61 -16.57 10.76 -17.02
N TYR A 62 -16.37 10.60 -15.71
CA TYR A 62 -15.05 10.42 -15.10
C TYR A 62 -14.75 8.92 -15.02
N GLU A 63 -13.59 8.57 -15.56
CA GLU A 63 -13.11 7.20 -15.66
C GLU A 63 -12.65 6.68 -14.28
N TYR A 64 -12.66 5.37 -14.10
CA TYR A 64 -12.28 4.69 -12.84
C TYR A 64 -10.87 5.06 -12.37
N GLU A 65 -9.94 5.35 -13.28
CA GLU A 65 -8.52 5.61 -12.99
C GLU A 65 -8.28 6.91 -12.23
N VAL A 66 -9.14 7.91 -12.38
CA VAL A 66 -8.92 9.23 -11.77
C VAL A 66 -9.32 9.26 -10.30
N PHE A 67 -10.12 8.29 -9.83
CA PHE A 67 -10.47 8.18 -8.43
C PHE A 67 -9.34 7.51 -7.63
N PRO A 68 -8.84 8.15 -6.54
CA PRO A 68 -7.85 7.55 -5.65
C PRO A 68 -8.29 6.17 -5.16
N LYS A 69 -7.39 5.20 -5.11
CA LYS A 69 -7.71 3.87 -4.54
C LYS A 69 -7.68 3.89 -3.01
N LEU A 70 -8.38 2.93 -2.41
CA LEU A 70 -8.37 2.69 -0.97
C LEU A 70 -7.32 1.65 -0.59
N TYR A 71 -6.55 1.92 0.47
CA TYR A 71 -5.49 1.07 0.99
C TYR A 71 -5.79 0.67 2.44
N GLY A 72 -5.62 -0.62 2.75
CA GLY A 72 -5.77 -1.19 4.09
C GLY A 72 -4.42 -1.57 4.72
N LEU A 73 -4.44 -1.86 6.01
CA LEU A 73 -3.27 -2.36 6.75
C LEU A 73 -2.98 -3.82 6.40
N LEU A 74 -1.70 -4.22 6.37
CA LEU A 74 -1.28 -5.57 5.96
C LEU A 74 -0.75 -6.42 7.13
N GLU A 75 -1.57 -6.58 8.17
CA GLU A 75 -1.24 -7.28 9.41
C GLU A 75 -2.37 -8.21 9.92
N ASN A 76 -2.01 -9.11 10.85
CA ASN A 76 -2.86 -9.87 11.75
C ASN A 76 -2.20 -9.91 13.14
N GLU A 77 -2.98 -9.80 14.21
CA GLU A 77 -2.49 -10.02 15.58
C GLU A 77 -2.14 -11.51 15.80
N SER A 78 -1.07 -11.78 16.55
CA SER A 78 -0.68 -13.15 16.94
C SER A 78 -0.46 -13.28 18.45
N LEU A 79 -0.86 -14.44 19.00
CA LEU A 79 -0.73 -14.77 20.42
C LEU A 79 0.61 -15.45 20.77
N GLU A 80 1.40 -15.86 19.78
CA GLU A 80 2.68 -16.53 19.99
C GLU A 80 3.86 -15.67 19.53
N ALA A 81 5.05 -15.91 20.06
CA ALA A 81 6.18 -14.99 19.91
C ALA A 81 7.46 -15.66 19.41
N SER A 82 7.96 -15.18 18.28
CA SER A 82 9.29 -15.41 17.73
C SER A 82 10.26 -14.31 18.15
N ARG A 83 11.53 -14.67 18.36
CA ARG A 83 12.61 -13.68 18.47
C ARG A 83 13.18 -13.47 17.08
N ILE A 84 13.19 -12.23 16.57
CA ILE A 84 14.00 -11.89 15.41
C ILE A 84 15.48 -12.01 15.81
N LEU A 85 16.23 -12.73 14.98
CA LEU A 85 17.67 -12.90 15.11
C LEU A 85 18.37 -11.54 15.05
N GLN A 86 19.22 -11.29 16.05
CA GLN A 86 20.05 -10.09 16.20
C GLN A 86 21.03 -9.97 15.02
N ILE A 87 20.72 -9.12 14.04
CA ILE A 87 21.61 -8.82 12.90
C ILE A 87 22.76 -7.86 13.28
N GLN A 88 22.87 -7.43 14.54
CA GLN A 88 23.70 -6.27 14.93
C GLN A 88 25.11 -6.55 15.48
N ASN A 89 25.53 -7.80 15.67
CA ASN A 89 26.80 -8.08 16.35
C ASN A 89 27.89 -8.61 15.41
N HIS A 90 28.16 -7.93 14.29
CA HIS A 90 29.42 -8.14 13.57
C HIS A 90 30.45 -7.06 13.96
N PRO A 91 31.61 -7.43 14.54
CA PRO A 91 32.55 -6.49 15.16
C PRO A 91 33.18 -5.48 14.18
N VAL A 92 33.17 -5.78 12.88
CA VAL A 92 33.83 -4.97 11.84
C VAL A 92 32.90 -3.94 11.17
N LEU A 93 31.63 -4.27 10.90
CA LEU A 93 30.74 -3.36 10.15
C LEU A 93 30.11 -2.29 11.06
N GLN A 94 29.73 -2.65 12.29
CA GLN A 94 29.15 -1.73 13.29
C GLN A 94 28.08 -0.78 12.72
N LEU A 95 27.26 -1.25 11.78
CA LEU A 95 26.19 -0.48 11.16
C LEU A 95 24.97 -0.49 12.08
N LYS A 96 24.39 0.69 12.32
CA LYS A 96 23.22 0.87 13.21
C LYS A 96 22.16 1.80 12.61
N GLY A 97 22.34 2.25 11.37
CA GLY A 97 21.44 3.16 10.65
C GLY A 97 21.76 4.64 10.84
N ALA A 98 22.90 4.97 11.45
CA ALA A 98 23.25 6.35 11.75
C ALA A 98 23.37 7.21 10.48
N GLY A 99 22.76 8.39 10.48
CA GLY A 99 22.75 9.30 9.32
C GLY A 99 21.74 8.94 8.24
N VAL A 100 20.87 7.96 8.46
CA VAL A 100 19.78 7.57 7.54
C VAL A 100 18.42 7.89 8.16
N ILE A 101 17.48 8.34 7.35
CA ILE A 101 16.08 8.55 7.73
C ILE A 101 15.25 7.31 7.38
N LEU A 102 14.52 6.77 8.36
CA LEU A 102 13.44 5.81 8.15
C LEU A 102 12.10 6.54 8.18
N GLY A 103 11.45 6.60 7.02
CA GLY A 103 10.15 7.20 6.79
C GLY A 103 9.02 6.17 6.86
N PHE A 104 7.94 6.50 7.57
CA PHE A 104 6.74 5.66 7.67
C PHE A 104 5.51 6.40 7.16
N LEU A 105 4.75 5.73 6.29
CA LEU A 105 3.46 6.20 5.76
C LEU A 105 2.38 5.26 6.31
N ASP A 106 1.79 5.61 7.45
CA ASP A 106 1.01 4.65 8.24
C ASP A 106 0.01 5.35 9.20
N THR A 107 -0.43 4.66 10.25
CA THR A 107 -1.40 5.11 11.26
C THR A 107 -0.87 6.20 12.20
N GLY A 108 0.44 6.45 12.19
CA GLY A 108 1.12 7.43 13.03
C GLY A 108 2.23 6.81 13.87
N ILE A 109 2.58 7.47 14.98
CA ILE A 109 3.55 6.97 15.94
C ILE A 109 3.23 7.47 17.35
N ASP A 110 3.34 6.59 18.34
CA ASP A 110 3.42 7.00 19.75
C ASP A 110 4.81 7.55 20.04
N TYR A 111 4.98 8.86 19.84
CA TYR A 111 6.25 9.55 20.09
C TYR A 111 6.66 9.55 21.57
N THR A 112 5.74 9.26 22.49
CA THR A 112 6.05 9.20 23.93
C THR A 112 6.78 7.93 24.31
N ASN A 113 6.76 6.91 23.45
CA ASN A 113 7.39 5.63 23.70
C ASN A 113 8.92 5.76 23.84
N PRO A 114 9.54 5.20 24.92
CA PRO A 114 10.99 5.22 25.12
C PRO A 114 11.80 4.61 23.96
N CYS A 115 11.19 3.69 23.20
CA CYS A 115 11.77 3.05 22.01
C CYS A 115 12.26 4.06 20.96
N PHE A 116 11.64 5.24 20.86
CA PHE A 116 11.99 6.25 19.86
C PHE A 116 12.88 7.36 20.42
N ARG A 117 13.43 7.17 21.62
CA ARG A 117 14.35 8.12 22.25
C ARG A 117 15.79 7.67 22.10
N ASN A 118 16.71 8.61 22.04
CA ASN A 118 18.15 8.34 22.06
C ASN A 118 18.64 8.04 23.48
N SER A 119 19.94 7.76 23.63
CA SER A 119 20.55 7.42 24.93
C SER A 119 20.48 8.53 25.99
N VAL A 120 20.20 9.77 25.58
CA VAL A 120 20.06 10.95 26.46
C VAL A 120 18.59 11.28 26.72
N GLY A 121 17.65 10.47 26.20
CA GLY A 121 16.21 10.64 26.42
C GLY A 121 15.52 11.63 25.47
N LYS A 122 16.24 12.19 24.48
CA LYS A 122 15.65 13.06 23.44
C LYS A 122 15.09 12.22 22.28
N SER A 123 14.08 12.74 21.60
CA SER A 123 13.44 12.08 20.45
C SER A 123 14.42 11.86 19.29
N ARG A 124 14.36 10.66 18.67
CA ARG A 124 14.97 10.36 17.36
C ARG A 124 14.03 10.68 16.20
N ILE A 125 12.77 10.98 16.49
CA ILE A 125 11.80 11.43 15.48
C ILE A 125 12.23 12.84 15.05
N LEU A 126 12.52 13.01 13.75
CA LEU A 126 12.82 14.29 13.13
C LEU A 126 11.56 15.14 13.04
N GLU A 127 10.50 14.54 12.51
CA GLU A 127 9.27 15.25 12.20
C GLU A 127 8.10 14.26 12.12
N ILE A 128 6.94 14.70 12.60
CA ILE A 128 5.65 14.03 12.40
C ILE A 128 4.79 14.95 11.58
N TRP A 129 4.31 14.48 10.44
CA TRP A 129 3.21 15.13 9.72
C TRP A 129 1.92 14.35 9.98
N ASP A 130 1.00 14.96 10.71
CA ASP A 130 -0.34 14.43 10.95
C ASP A 130 -1.33 15.05 9.96
N GLN A 131 -1.76 14.26 8.99
CA GLN A 131 -2.71 14.69 7.96
C GLN A 131 -4.12 14.92 8.52
N SER A 132 -4.44 14.42 9.71
CA SER A 132 -5.77 14.53 10.33
C SER A 132 -5.93 15.82 11.14
N ILE A 133 -4.85 16.38 11.66
CA ILE A 133 -4.89 17.59 12.49
C ILE A 133 -4.74 18.84 11.63
N GLN A 134 -5.71 19.77 11.69
CA GLN A 134 -5.76 20.94 10.80
C GLN A 134 -5.43 22.27 11.48
N THR A 135 -5.04 22.25 12.76
CA THR A 135 -4.85 23.45 13.59
C THR A 135 -3.41 23.97 13.60
N GLY A 136 -2.43 23.17 13.16
CA GLY A 136 -1.02 23.53 13.13
C GLY A 136 -0.53 24.11 11.80
N SER A 137 0.80 24.19 11.68
CA SER A 137 1.49 24.59 10.47
C SER A 137 1.53 23.45 9.46
N THR A 138 1.23 23.76 8.21
CA THR A 138 1.26 22.79 7.11
C THR A 138 2.66 22.65 6.51
N PRO A 139 2.94 21.53 5.82
CA PRO A 139 4.14 21.41 5.00
C PRO A 139 4.21 22.47 3.90
N ALA A 140 5.43 22.84 3.51
CA ALA A 140 5.63 23.79 2.43
C ALA A 140 5.07 23.23 1.10
N GLY A 141 4.17 23.96 0.45
CA GLY A 141 3.54 23.52 -0.81
C GLY A 141 2.58 22.33 -0.65
N ILE A 142 2.12 22.06 0.57
CA ILE A 142 1.00 21.16 0.88
C ILE A 142 0.03 21.91 1.81
N ASP A 143 -1.26 21.98 1.48
CA ASP A 143 -2.18 22.93 2.15
C ASP A 143 -2.96 22.37 3.34
N TYR A 144 -2.66 21.15 3.81
CA TYR A 144 -3.41 20.49 4.90
C TYR A 144 -2.53 19.64 5.84
N GLY A 145 -3.11 19.27 6.99
CA GLY A 145 -2.42 18.58 8.07
C GLY A 145 -1.57 19.52 8.93
N SER A 146 -0.86 18.94 9.90
CA SER A 146 -0.02 19.67 10.86
C SER A 146 1.33 18.98 11.04
N ILE A 147 2.39 19.77 11.07
CA ILE A 147 3.76 19.32 11.29
C ILE A 147 4.17 19.54 12.75
N TYR A 148 4.87 18.55 13.29
CA TYR A 148 5.54 18.62 14.59
C TYR A 148 7.01 18.25 14.45
N GLY A 149 7.88 19.24 14.59
CA GLY A 149 9.34 19.07 14.56
C GLY A 149 9.91 18.52 15.87
N ARG A 150 11.11 17.96 15.77
CA ARG A 150 11.86 17.37 16.89
C ARG A 150 11.96 18.28 18.10
N GLU A 151 12.12 19.58 17.92
CA GLU A 151 12.23 20.56 19.00
C GLU A 151 10.95 20.58 19.85
N ILE A 152 9.79 20.68 19.19
CA ILE A 152 8.47 20.69 19.85
C ILE A 152 8.16 19.31 20.44
N ILE A 153 8.54 18.23 19.75
CA ILE A 153 8.41 16.86 20.30
C ILE A 153 9.22 16.74 21.59
N ASN A 154 10.45 17.24 21.64
CA ASN A 154 11.26 17.21 22.85
C ASN A 154 10.66 18.06 23.98
N GLN A 155 10.08 19.22 23.67
CA GLN A 155 9.34 20.03 24.64
C GLN A 155 8.11 19.27 25.17
N ALA A 156 7.39 18.55 24.30
CA ALA A 156 6.29 17.70 24.71
C ALA A 156 6.75 16.57 25.65
N LEU A 157 7.88 15.92 25.34
CA LEU A 157 8.45 14.83 26.15
C LEU A 157 8.93 15.27 27.55
N GLU A 158 9.20 16.56 27.75
CA GLU A 158 9.56 17.15 29.05
C GLU A 158 8.34 17.58 29.88
N SER A 159 7.16 17.62 29.27
CA SER A 159 5.90 17.98 29.92
C SER A 159 5.18 16.76 30.49
N ASP A 160 4.48 16.94 31.61
CA ASP A 160 3.59 15.92 32.19
C ASP A 160 2.36 15.65 31.30
N ILE A 161 2.06 16.57 30.37
CA ILE A 161 0.91 16.50 29.46
C ILE A 161 1.36 16.63 27.99
N PRO A 162 2.18 15.68 27.47
CA PRO A 162 2.82 15.78 26.15
C PRO A 162 1.82 16.06 25.02
N PHE A 163 0.65 15.43 25.08
CA PHE A 163 -0.40 15.53 24.06
C PHE A 163 -1.12 16.89 23.98
N SER A 164 -0.91 17.78 24.96
CA SER A 164 -1.38 19.17 24.86
C SER A 164 -0.49 20.03 23.93
N ILE A 165 0.78 19.63 23.76
CA ILE A 165 1.77 20.32 22.93
C ILE A 165 1.81 19.66 21.55
N VAL A 166 1.95 18.34 21.50
CA VAL A 166 1.89 17.54 20.26
C VAL A 166 0.68 16.60 20.34
N PRO A 167 -0.48 17.00 19.79
CA PRO A 167 -1.72 16.22 19.89
C PRO A 167 -1.77 14.96 19.03
N SER A 168 -0.80 14.76 18.13
CA SER A 168 -0.70 13.54 17.30
C SER A 168 -0.57 12.29 18.17
N ARG A 169 -1.42 11.30 17.90
CA ARG A 169 -1.41 9.97 18.55
C ARG A 169 -1.48 8.89 17.49
N ASP A 170 -1.03 7.70 17.83
CA ASP A 170 -1.30 6.50 17.04
C ASP A 170 -2.38 5.69 17.75
N GLU A 171 -3.64 5.88 17.34
CA GLU A 171 -4.79 5.22 17.97
C GLU A 171 -4.94 3.76 17.53
N ILE A 172 -4.30 3.38 16.42
CA ILE A 172 -4.39 2.03 15.85
C ILE A 172 -3.16 1.19 16.26
N GLY A 173 -1.97 1.79 16.31
CA GLY A 173 -0.74 1.17 16.79
C GLY A 173 0.16 0.55 15.72
N HIS A 174 -0.37 0.28 14.52
CA HIS A 174 0.36 -0.38 13.43
C HIS A 174 1.63 0.40 13.05
N GLY A 175 1.54 1.72 12.85
CA GLY A 175 2.69 2.58 12.53
C GLY A 175 3.76 2.59 13.61
N THR A 176 3.35 2.68 14.88
CA THR A 176 4.25 2.56 16.05
C THR A 176 5.01 1.24 16.04
N GLN A 177 4.31 0.15 15.78
CA GLN A 177 4.89 -1.19 15.78
C GLN A 177 5.88 -1.40 14.62
N LEU A 178 5.57 -0.91 13.41
CA LEU A 178 6.48 -0.95 12.27
C LEU A 178 7.73 -0.12 12.53
N ALA A 179 7.57 1.10 13.07
CA ALA A 179 8.68 1.97 13.42
C ALA A 179 9.58 1.34 14.49
N ALA A 180 9.00 0.66 15.47
CA ALA A 180 9.74 -0.07 16.49
C ALA A 180 10.58 -1.20 15.86
N ILE A 181 9.99 -2.09 15.04
CA ILE A 181 10.73 -3.20 14.41
C ILE A 181 11.89 -2.67 13.56
N ALA A 182 11.65 -1.63 12.76
CA ALA A 182 12.63 -1.09 11.84
C ALA A 182 13.72 -0.28 12.55
N ALA A 183 13.37 0.56 13.53
CA ALA A 183 14.25 1.59 14.06
C ALA A 183 14.32 1.65 15.59
N GLY A 184 13.71 0.74 16.32
CA GLY A 184 13.58 0.81 17.78
C GLY A 184 14.92 0.82 18.54
N SER A 185 15.02 1.68 19.55
CA SER A 185 16.20 1.79 20.41
C SER A 185 16.40 0.51 21.22
N LEU A 186 17.64 0.27 21.66
CA LEU A 186 17.93 -0.82 22.59
C LEU A 186 17.22 -0.58 23.93
N ASP A 187 16.29 -1.47 24.24
CA ASP A 187 15.74 -1.61 25.59
C ASP A 187 16.76 -2.37 26.46
N LYS A 188 17.23 -1.71 27.52
CA LYS A 188 18.25 -2.27 28.42
C LYS A 188 17.69 -3.36 29.33
N GLU A 189 16.38 -3.38 29.59
CA GLU A 189 15.74 -4.35 30.47
C GLU A 189 15.46 -5.66 29.73
N THR A 190 14.87 -5.56 28.55
CA THR A 190 14.49 -6.73 27.75
C THR A 190 15.58 -7.19 26.77
N GLY A 191 16.55 -6.33 26.47
CA GLY A 191 17.56 -6.55 25.43
C GLY A 191 17.00 -6.47 24.00
N TRP A 192 15.76 -6.03 23.84
CA TRP A 192 15.11 -5.88 22.54
C TRP A 192 15.64 -4.65 21.80
N VAL A 193 15.79 -4.75 20.48
CA VAL A 193 16.28 -3.67 19.62
C VAL A 193 15.70 -3.84 18.22
N GLY A 194 15.35 -2.73 17.58
CA GLY A 194 14.95 -2.71 16.17
C GLY A 194 16.14 -2.92 15.23
N ALA A 195 15.88 -3.08 13.93
CA ALA A 195 16.91 -3.40 12.95
C ALA A 195 17.96 -2.27 12.74
N ALA A 196 17.56 -0.99 12.81
CA ALA A 196 18.41 0.19 12.64
C ALA A 196 18.21 1.22 13.78
N PRO A 197 18.74 0.94 14.99
CA PRO A 197 18.40 1.65 16.23
C PRO A 197 18.96 3.07 16.33
N LEU A 198 19.89 3.46 15.45
CA LEU A 198 20.46 4.81 15.39
C LEU A 198 19.97 5.60 14.16
N ALA A 199 19.03 5.06 13.39
CA ALA A 199 18.37 5.81 12.34
C ALA A 199 17.48 6.93 12.93
N ASP A 200 17.40 8.02 12.18
CA ASP A 200 16.40 9.06 12.40
C ASP A 200 15.04 8.58 11.90
N ILE A 201 13.97 8.97 12.56
CA ILE A 201 12.61 8.52 12.22
C ILE A 201 11.82 9.72 11.67
N ALA A 202 11.09 9.52 10.58
CA ALA A 202 10.13 10.49 10.05
C ALA A 202 8.79 9.80 9.84
N VAL A 203 7.70 10.44 10.26
CA VAL A 203 6.38 9.79 10.25
C VAL A 203 5.36 10.68 9.57
N VAL A 204 4.57 10.07 8.68
CA VAL A 204 3.35 10.65 8.15
C VAL A 204 2.19 9.81 8.66
N LYS A 205 1.38 10.40 9.54
CA LYS A 205 0.10 9.84 9.94
C LYS A 205 -0.92 10.17 8.86
N LEU A 206 -1.38 9.14 8.17
CA LEU A 206 -2.36 9.28 7.12
C LEU A 206 -3.74 9.57 7.72
N LYS A 207 -4.49 10.48 7.10
CA LYS A 207 -5.89 10.70 7.49
C LYS A 207 -6.77 9.59 6.91
N PRO A 208 -7.89 9.22 7.57
CA PRO A 208 -8.85 8.30 7.00
C PRO A 208 -9.34 8.76 5.62
N ALA A 209 -9.57 7.81 4.73
CA ALA A 209 -10.16 8.06 3.43
C ALA A 209 -11.55 8.68 3.58
N LYS A 210 -11.89 9.61 2.67
CA LYS A 210 -13.18 10.29 2.67
C LYS A 210 -14.34 9.31 2.49
N GLY A 211 -15.47 9.61 3.13
CA GLY A 211 -16.66 8.77 3.12
C GLY A 211 -17.22 8.51 1.72
N TYR A 212 -17.18 9.51 0.82
CA TYR A 212 -17.63 9.30 -0.57
C TYR A 212 -16.81 8.22 -1.29
N LEU A 213 -15.52 8.11 -0.98
CA LEU A 213 -14.61 7.17 -1.64
C LEU A 213 -14.89 5.75 -1.14
N LYS A 214 -15.06 5.59 0.18
CA LYS A 214 -15.53 4.33 0.77
C LYS A 214 -16.86 3.89 0.17
N GLN A 215 -17.81 4.81 0.05
CA GLN A 215 -19.10 4.56 -0.60
C GLN A 215 -18.92 4.13 -2.07
N TYR A 216 -18.09 4.82 -2.85
CA TYR A 216 -17.85 4.51 -4.27
C TYR A 216 -17.34 3.07 -4.47
N PHE A 217 -16.45 2.61 -3.58
CA PHE A 217 -15.87 1.26 -3.61
C PHE A 217 -16.67 0.21 -2.82
N GLY A 218 -17.83 0.56 -2.25
CA GLY A 218 -18.65 -0.37 -1.47
C GLY A 218 -18.05 -0.78 -0.12
N VAL A 219 -17.13 0.03 0.43
CA VAL A 219 -16.50 -0.19 1.75
C VAL A 219 -17.33 0.50 2.85
N LYS A 220 -17.53 -0.17 3.99
CA LYS A 220 -18.27 0.38 5.13
C LYS A 220 -17.56 1.62 5.71
N ALA A 221 -18.33 2.56 6.26
CA ALA A 221 -17.83 3.86 6.69
C ALA A 221 -16.81 3.77 7.86
N ASP A 222 -16.99 2.80 8.75
CA ASP A 222 -16.18 2.54 9.94
C ASP A 222 -14.89 1.76 9.67
N VAL A 223 -14.75 1.15 8.48
CA VAL A 223 -13.53 0.42 8.09
C VAL A 223 -12.35 1.38 7.96
N ILE A 224 -11.21 1.01 8.55
CA ILE A 224 -9.95 1.76 8.43
C ILE A 224 -9.45 1.62 6.99
N ALA A 225 -9.38 2.75 6.29
CA ALA A 225 -8.88 2.81 4.92
C ALA A 225 -8.22 4.17 4.69
N TYR A 226 -7.18 4.18 3.85
CA TYR A 226 -6.42 5.37 3.45
C TYR A 226 -6.54 5.58 1.95
N GLN A 227 -6.51 6.84 1.51
CA GLN A 227 -6.67 7.17 0.09
C GLN A 227 -5.32 7.38 -0.61
N GLU A 228 -5.23 6.94 -1.86
CA GLU A 228 -4.00 6.90 -2.66
C GLU A 228 -3.28 8.26 -2.76
N ASN A 229 -4.04 9.33 -2.99
CA ASN A 229 -3.52 10.69 -3.14
C ASN A 229 -2.84 11.20 -1.86
N ASP A 230 -3.39 10.88 -0.69
CA ASP A 230 -2.78 11.22 0.61
C ASP A 230 -1.46 10.47 0.84
N ILE A 231 -1.37 9.22 0.40
CA ILE A 231 -0.13 8.42 0.45
C ILE A 231 0.92 9.03 -0.48
N MET A 232 0.52 9.46 -1.68
CA MET A 232 1.41 10.13 -2.64
C MET A 232 1.95 11.45 -2.08
N LEU A 233 1.11 12.30 -1.48
CA LEU A 233 1.57 13.52 -0.81
C LEU A 233 2.47 13.19 0.40
N GLY A 234 2.15 12.14 1.15
CA GLY A 234 2.98 11.57 2.20
C GLY A 234 4.41 11.26 1.74
N LEU A 235 4.54 10.56 0.62
CA LEU A 235 5.84 10.25 0.04
C LEU A 235 6.58 11.50 -0.46
N ARG A 236 5.87 12.47 -1.06
CA ARG A 236 6.44 13.76 -1.45
C ARG A 236 7.06 14.46 -0.24
N TYR A 237 6.31 14.57 0.85
CA TYR A 237 6.78 15.19 2.09
C TYR A 237 8.03 14.50 2.65
N LEU A 238 8.03 13.17 2.78
CA LEU A 238 9.21 12.44 3.27
C LEU A 238 10.43 12.63 2.35
N HIS A 239 10.21 12.68 1.03
CA HIS A 239 11.26 12.95 0.06
C HIS A 239 11.88 14.34 0.25
N GLU A 240 11.04 15.37 0.37
CA GLU A 240 11.44 16.76 0.59
C GLU A 240 12.14 16.95 1.95
N LEU A 241 11.63 16.31 3.01
CA LEU A 241 12.28 16.26 4.31
C LEU A 241 13.71 15.71 4.21
N ALA A 242 13.88 14.59 3.53
CA ALA A 242 15.20 13.99 3.35
C ALA A 242 16.16 14.86 2.51
N LEU A 243 15.64 15.68 1.59
CA LEU A 243 16.44 16.67 0.87
C LEU A 243 16.87 17.82 1.81
N ARG A 244 15.94 18.33 2.64
CA ARG A 244 16.21 19.39 3.62
C ARG A 244 17.26 18.97 4.64
N GLU A 245 17.15 17.75 5.14
CA GLU A 245 18.10 17.16 6.10
C GLU A 245 19.41 16.66 5.46
N ARG A 246 19.47 16.62 4.12
CA ARG A 246 20.61 16.09 3.34
C ARG A 246 20.98 14.67 3.72
N LYS A 247 19.98 13.82 3.95
CA LYS A 247 20.16 12.42 4.37
C LYS A 247 19.55 11.45 3.36
N PRO A 248 20.10 10.23 3.26
CA PRO A 248 19.41 9.13 2.59
C PRO A 248 18.11 8.78 3.32
N LEU A 249 17.15 8.26 2.58
CA LEU A 249 15.80 7.95 3.04
C LEU A 249 15.43 6.51 2.65
N VAL A 250 14.97 5.75 3.64
CA VAL A 250 14.23 4.50 3.42
C VAL A 250 12.77 4.75 3.79
N VAL A 251 11.83 4.44 2.89
CA VAL A 251 10.40 4.53 3.18
C VAL A 251 9.83 3.12 3.31
N CYS A 252 9.15 2.86 4.42
CA CYS A 252 8.41 1.62 4.67
C CYS A 252 6.92 1.85 4.44
N ILE A 253 6.32 1.08 3.53
CA ILE A 253 4.88 1.11 3.22
C ILE A 253 4.27 -0.23 3.63
N GLY A 254 3.54 -0.23 4.75
CA GLY A 254 2.82 -1.39 5.30
C GLY A 254 1.36 -1.50 4.82
N LEU A 255 1.01 -0.81 3.74
CA LEU A 255 -0.35 -0.67 3.22
C LEU A 255 -0.52 -1.38 1.88
N GLY A 256 -1.73 -1.87 1.60
CA GLY A 256 -2.01 -2.54 0.33
C GLY A 256 -3.46 -2.47 -0.13
N THR A 257 -3.66 -2.73 -1.42
CA THR A 257 -4.98 -2.85 -2.05
C THR A 257 -5.00 -3.87 -3.19
N ASN A 258 -6.17 -4.45 -3.47
CA ASN A 258 -6.41 -5.29 -4.65
C ASN A 258 -6.97 -4.47 -5.82
N MET A 259 -7.20 -3.17 -5.62
CA MET A 259 -7.70 -2.27 -6.66
C MET A 259 -6.58 -1.93 -7.64
N GLY A 260 -6.80 -2.19 -8.93
CA GLY A 260 -5.84 -1.98 -10.01
C GLY A 260 -5.42 -3.28 -10.72
N GLY A 261 -4.63 -3.15 -11.79
CA GLY A 261 -4.33 -4.27 -12.70
C GLY A 261 -3.24 -5.25 -12.26
N HIS A 262 -2.73 -5.13 -11.02
CA HIS A 262 -1.69 -6.02 -10.46
C HIS A 262 -0.36 -6.04 -11.26
N GLU A 263 -0.04 -4.95 -11.96
CA GLU A 263 1.16 -4.82 -12.82
C GLU A 263 2.16 -3.75 -12.37
N GLY A 264 1.80 -2.93 -11.39
CA GLY A 264 2.65 -1.82 -10.95
C GLY A 264 2.56 -0.57 -11.83
N THR A 265 1.46 -0.42 -12.57
CA THR A 265 1.22 0.73 -13.48
C THR A 265 0.35 1.84 -12.86
N CYS A 266 -0.34 1.58 -11.74
CA CYS A 266 -1.17 2.57 -11.05
C CYS A 266 -0.36 3.83 -10.66
N PRO A 267 -1.01 4.99 -10.46
CA PRO A 267 -0.34 6.25 -10.13
C PRO A 267 0.64 6.13 -8.95
N LEU A 268 0.23 5.54 -7.82
CA LEU A 268 1.13 5.36 -6.68
C LEU A 268 2.31 4.45 -7.01
N ALA A 269 2.09 3.33 -7.71
CA ALA A 269 3.13 2.38 -8.11
C ALA A 269 4.20 3.02 -9.02
N SER A 270 3.75 3.84 -9.98
CA SER A 270 4.62 4.62 -10.85
C SER A 270 5.40 5.67 -10.05
N TYR A 271 4.73 6.38 -9.13
CA TYR A 271 5.36 7.43 -8.33
C TYR A 271 6.41 6.89 -7.36
N ILE A 272 6.12 5.81 -6.64
CA ILE A 272 7.10 5.19 -5.73
C ILE A 272 8.31 4.64 -6.50
N SER A 273 8.13 4.19 -7.75
CA SER A 273 9.23 3.76 -8.60
C SER A 273 10.12 4.93 -9.04
N ALA A 274 9.52 6.06 -9.37
CA ALA A 274 10.24 7.28 -9.72
C ALA A 274 11.07 7.81 -8.54
N ILE A 275 10.51 7.84 -7.33
CA ILE A 275 11.25 8.24 -6.13
C ILE A 275 12.33 7.22 -5.77
N GLY A 276 12.01 5.92 -5.84
CA GLY A 276 12.95 4.85 -5.52
C GLY A 276 14.19 4.78 -6.44
N SER A 277 14.07 5.32 -7.66
CA SER A 277 15.18 5.40 -8.62
C SER A 277 16.17 6.53 -8.32
N ARG A 278 15.84 7.44 -7.40
CA ARG A 278 16.74 8.54 -7.01
C ARG A 278 17.85 8.05 -6.08
N VAL A 279 19.02 8.66 -6.20
CA VAL A 279 20.16 8.40 -5.31
C VAL A 279 19.77 8.66 -3.85
N GLY A 280 20.13 7.74 -2.98
CA GLY A 280 19.84 7.78 -1.55
C GLY A 280 18.37 7.62 -1.20
N ARG A 281 17.56 7.01 -2.07
CA ARG A 281 16.16 6.67 -1.81
C ARG A 281 15.95 5.17 -1.92
N CYS A 282 15.42 4.56 -0.86
CA CYS A 282 15.00 3.17 -0.83
C CYS A 282 13.51 3.08 -0.50
N ILE A 283 12.71 2.42 -1.32
CA ILE A 283 11.30 2.14 -1.00
C ILE A 283 11.13 0.65 -0.72
N VAL A 284 10.53 0.31 0.41
CA VAL A 284 10.20 -1.06 0.82
C VAL A 284 8.69 -1.17 1.02
N VAL A 285 8.07 -2.15 0.36
CA VAL A 285 6.62 -2.33 0.32
C VAL A 285 6.27 -3.76 0.74
N ALA A 286 5.27 -3.88 1.61
CA ALA A 286 4.70 -5.17 1.99
C ALA A 286 3.99 -5.85 0.80
N GLY A 287 4.15 -7.16 0.65
CA GLY A 287 3.61 -7.91 -0.49
C GLY A 287 2.09 -8.13 -0.46
N GLY A 288 1.44 -8.05 0.71
CA GLY A 288 0.03 -8.34 0.89
C GLY A 288 -0.23 -9.68 1.62
N ASN A 289 -1.44 -9.83 2.16
CA ASN A 289 -1.85 -10.99 2.96
C ASN A 289 -3.03 -11.76 2.30
N GLU A 290 -3.10 -11.79 0.96
CA GLU A 290 -4.30 -12.18 0.20
C GLU A 290 -4.26 -13.62 -0.38
N ALA A 291 -3.14 -14.34 -0.28
CA ALA A 291 -2.93 -15.60 -1.01
C ALA A 291 -3.95 -16.72 -0.71
N ASN A 292 -4.48 -16.74 0.52
CA ASN A 292 -5.42 -17.76 0.99
C ASN A 292 -6.82 -17.19 1.31
N GLN A 293 -7.09 -15.94 0.94
CA GLN A 293 -8.36 -15.27 1.26
C GLN A 293 -9.47 -15.61 0.24
N GLY A 294 -9.08 -16.07 -0.96
CA GLY A 294 -10.02 -16.42 -2.02
C GLY A 294 -10.53 -15.22 -2.81
N HIS A 295 -9.76 -14.13 -2.84
CA HIS A 295 -10.11 -12.86 -3.47
C HIS A 295 -9.59 -12.70 -4.90
N HIS A 296 -8.92 -13.71 -5.45
CA HIS A 296 -8.46 -13.70 -6.84
C HIS A 296 -9.00 -14.91 -7.60
N PHE A 297 -9.50 -14.67 -8.81
CA PHE A 297 -9.88 -15.69 -9.77
C PHE A 297 -9.06 -15.51 -11.05
N TYR A 298 -8.44 -16.60 -11.50
CA TYR A 298 -7.74 -16.66 -12.78
C TYR A 298 -8.56 -17.51 -13.75
N GLY A 299 -8.98 -16.91 -14.86
CA GLY A 299 -9.77 -17.57 -15.89
C GLY A 299 -9.01 -17.74 -17.19
N MET A 300 -9.23 -18.88 -17.86
CA MET A 300 -8.75 -19.13 -19.22
C MET A 300 -9.86 -19.72 -20.09
N LEU A 301 -10.33 -18.96 -21.07
CA LEU A 301 -11.36 -19.42 -22.01
C LEU A 301 -10.75 -20.45 -22.98
N LYS A 302 -11.35 -21.64 -23.10
CA LYS A 302 -10.88 -22.68 -24.02
C LYS A 302 -11.37 -22.44 -25.46
N ASP A 303 -10.72 -23.09 -26.44
CA ASP A 303 -11.21 -23.10 -27.82
C ASP A 303 -12.66 -23.59 -27.91
N GLY A 304 -13.52 -22.83 -28.59
CA GLY A 304 -14.93 -23.15 -28.75
C GLY A 304 -15.78 -22.97 -27.48
N GLN A 305 -15.20 -22.56 -26.36
CA GLN A 305 -15.94 -22.22 -25.15
C GLN A 305 -16.51 -20.81 -25.28
N GLU A 306 -17.84 -20.70 -25.21
CA GLU A 306 -18.52 -19.40 -25.34
C GLU A 306 -18.31 -18.50 -24.11
N TYR A 307 -18.35 -19.09 -22.91
CA TYR A 307 -18.15 -18.38 -21.64
C TYR A 307 -17.54 -19.28 -20.55
N GLU A 308 -16.91 -18.65 -19.57
CA GLU A 308 -16.50 -19.25 -18.30
C GLU A 308 -17.46 -18.79 -17.19
N ASP A 309 -17.96 -19.72 -16.38
CA ASP A 309 -18.76 -19.43 -15.18
C ASP A 309 -17.82 -19.17 -14.00
N VAL A 310 -17.83 -17.95 -13.47
CA VAL A 310 -17.12 -17.56 -12.24
C VAL A 310 -18.11 -17.53 -11.08
N GLU A 311 -17.97 -18.47 -10.16
CA GLU A 311 -18.83 -18.57 -8.98
C GLU A 311 -18.16 -17.94 -7.75
N PHE A 312 -18.89 -17.05 -7.09
CA PHE A 312 -18.44 -16.39 -5.87
C PHE A 312 -19.55 -16.39 -4.82
N ARG A 313 -19.14 -16.57 -3.56
CA ARG A 313 -20.02 -16.48 -2.40
C ARG A 313 -20.00 -15.04 -1.87
N VAL A 314 -21.18 -14.51 -1.58
CA VAL A 314 -21.38 -13.28 -0.81
C VAL A 314 -21.80 -13.68 0.61
N ALA A 315 -21.08 -13.17 1.62
CA ALA A 315 -21.39 -13.41 3.03
C ALA A 315 -22.62 -12.61 3.48
N ASP A 316 -23.16 -12.98 4.65
CA ASP A 316 -24.28 -12.26 5.23
C ASP A 316 -23.88 -10.87 5.73
N GLY A 317 -24.77 -9.89 5.63
CA GLY A 317 -24.52 -8.51 6.06
C GLY A 317 -23.46 -7.75 5.26
N GLU A 318 -23.18 -8.18 4.03
CA GLU A 318 -22.28 -7.49 3.10
C GLU A 318 -22.87 -6.12 2.70
N TYR A 319 -22.07 -5.06 2.83
CA TYR A 319 -22.51 -3.70 2.51
C TYR A 319 -22.34 -3.40 1.02
N GLY A 320 -21.19 -3.78 0.47
CA GLY A 320 -20.91 -3.65 -0.94
C GLY A 320 -19.66 -4.42 -1.35
N ILE A 321 -19.54 -4.69 -2.64
CA ILE A 321 -18.41 -5.40 -3.24
C ILE A 321 -18.04 -4.66 -4.53
N THR A 322 -16.77 -4.32 -4.68
CA THR A 322 -16.21 -3.85 -5.95
C THR A 322 -15.31 -4.91 -6.53
N MET A 323 -15.71 -5.49 -7.65
CA MET A 323 -14.98 -6.51 -8.36
C MET A 323 -14.35 -5.91 -9.63
N GLU A 324 -13.08 -6.19 -9.85
CA GLU A 324 -12.37 -5.74 -11.06
C GLU A 324 -12.01 -6.93 -11.92
N LEU A 325 -12.56 -6.99 -13.13
CA LEU A 325 -12.21 -7.96 -14.14
C LEU A 325 -11.28 -7.32 -15.16
N TRP A 326 -10.10 -7.92 -15.29
CA TRP A 326 -9.02 -7.44 -16.12
C TRP A 326 -8.75 -8.41 -17.26
N GLY A 327 -9.01 -7.96 -18.50
CA GLY A 327 -8.72 -8.69 -19.72
C GLY A 327 -7.26 -8.51 -20.17
N SER A 328 -6.81 -9.37 -21.10
CA SER A 328 -5.50 -9.26 -21.73
C SER A 328 -5.64 -8.77 -23.15
N SER A 329 -5.15 -7.57 -23.48
CA SER A 329 -5.17 -7.09 -24.87
C SER A 329 -4.49 -8.10 -25.82
N PRO A 330 -5.05 -8.33 -27.02
CA PRO A 330 -6.16 -7.60 -27.67
C PRO A 330 -7.56 -8.20 -27.41
N ASP A 331 -7.73 -9.07 -26.42
CA ASP A 331 -9.00 -9.75 -26.17
C ASP A 331 -10.08 -8.78 -25.68
N VAL A 332 -11.29 -8.92 -26.21
CA VAL A 332 -12.46 -8.16 -25.75
C VAL A 332 -13.42 -9.09 -25.02
N LEU A 333 -13.64 -8.78 -23.76
CA LEU A 333 -14.50 -9.51 -22.84
C LEU A 333 -15.86 -8.81 -22.69
N SER A 334 -16.87 -9.62 -22.44
CA SER A 334 -18.24 -9.22 -22.10
C SER A 334 -18.72 -10.04 -20.91
N VAL A 335 -19.69 -9.54 -20.16
CA VAL A 335 -20.15 -10.20 -18.92
C VAL A 335 -21.66 -10.29 -18.85
N SER A 336 -22.15 -11.33 -18.17
CA SER A 336 -23.53 -11.41 -17.66
C SER A 336 -23.49 -11.90 -16.22
N LEU A 337 -24.47 -11.55 -15.40
CA LEU A 337 -24.47 -11.89 -13.98
C LEU A 337 -25.80 -12.53 -13.58
N ILE A 338 -25.75 -13.54 -12.71
CA ILE A 338 -26.91 -14.27 -12.20
C ILE A 338 -26.87 -14.21 -10.67
N SER A 339 -27.97 -13.77 -10.05
CA SER A 339 -28.13 -13.73 -8.60
C SER A 339 -28.43 -15.10 -7.99
N PRO A 340 -28.31 -15.25 -6.66
CA PRO A 340 -28.71 -16.47 -5.94
C PRO A 340 -30.18 -16.85 -6.16
N THR A 341 -31.04 -15.87 -6.45
CA THR A 341 -32.48 -16.07 -6.73
C THR A 341 -32.76 -16.43 -8.19
N GLY A 342 -31.76 -16.36 -9.08
CA GLY A 342 -31.87 -16.67 -10.50
C GLY A 342 -32.21 -15.47 -11.39
N GLU A 343 -32.31 -14.26 -10.84
CA GLU A 343 -32.44 -13.02 -11.62
C GLU A 343 -31.15 -12.78 -12.42
N MET A 344 -31.29 -12.40 -13.70
CA MET A 344 -30.17 -12.35 -14.65
C MET A 344 -30.01 -10.94 -15.25
N ILE A 345 -28.80 -10.39 -15.15
CA ILE A 345 -28.36 -9.29 -16.00
C ILE A 345 -27.97 -9.88 -17.36
N PRO A 346 -28.50 -9.38 -18.50
CA PRO A 346 -28.15 -9.88 -19.82
C PRO A 346 -26.68 -9.66 -20.16
N ARG A 347 -26.20 -10.26 -21.25
CA ARG A 347 -24.82 -10.06 -21.71
C ARG A 347 -24.57 -8.60 -22.09
N LEU A 348 -23.63 -7.95 -21.40
CA LEU A 348 -23.17 -6.59 -21.62
C LEU A 348 -21.77 -6.57 -22.21
N SER A 349 -21.50 -5.56 -23.03
CA SER A 349 -20.19 -5.36 -23.66
C SER A 349 -19.74 -3.91 -23.48
N ALA A 350 -18.50 -3.61 -23.86
CA ALA A 350 -17.97 -2.25 -23.90
C ALA A 350 -18.90 -1.23 -24.59
N ARG A 351 -19.69 -1.65 -25.60
CA ARG A 351 -20.65 -0.77 -26.30
C ARG A 351 -21.84 -0.35 -25.44
N SER A 352 -22.13 -1.09 -24.38
CA SER A 352 -23.20 -0.77 -23.45
C SER A 352 -22.87 0.44 -22.59
N GLY A 353 -21.59 0.82 -22.46
CA GLY A 353 -21.16 1.86 -21.54
C GLY A 353 -21.47 1.51 -20.08
N ASN A 354 -21.48 2.51 -19.20
CA ASN A 354 -21.79 2.33 -17.78
C ASN A 354 -23.29 2.05 -17.60
N GLN A 355 -23.61 0.98 -16.88
CA GLN A 355 -24.97 0.50 -16.67
C GLN A 355 -25.29 0.33 -15.18
N ARG A 356 -26.55 0.58 -14.81
CA ARG A 356 -27.08 0.34 -13.47
C ARG A 356 -28.26 -0.63 -13.56
N PHE A 357 -28.29 -1.62 -12.66
CA PHE A 357 -29.35 -2.60 -12.52
C PHE A 357 -29.86 -2.60 -11.07
N ASP A 358 -31.16 -2.44 -10.90
CA ASP A 358 -31.85 -2.55 -9.61
C ASP A 358 -32.66 -3.85 -9.63
N PHE A 359 -32.31 -4.79 -8.76
CA PHE A 359 -32.94 -6.11 -8.72
C PHE A 359 -34.32 -6.01 -8.07
N ILE A 360 -35.28 -6.82 -8.53
CA ILE A 360 -36.68 -6.69 -8.11
C ILE A 360 -36.97 -7.49 -6.83
N PHE A 361 -36.40 -8.69 -6.73
CA PHE A 361 -36.68 -9.63 -5.64
C PHE A 361 -35.70 -9.54 -4.47
N GLU A 362 -34.78 -8.59 -4.52
CA GLU A 362 -33.73 -8.35 -3.53
C GLU A 362 -33.35 -6.86 -3.50
N LYS A 363 -32.59 -6.44 -2.49
CA LYS A 363 -32.15 -5.04 -2.34
C LYS A 363 -30.88 -4.71 -3.14
N THR A 364 -30.40 -5.67 -3.93
CA THR A 364 -29.12 -5.56 -4.63
C THR A 364 -29.21 -4.50 -5.73
N VAL A 365 -28.27 -3.57 -5.72
CA VAL A 365 -28.05 -2.61 -6.82
C VAL A 365 -26.67 -2.86 -7.41
N ILE A 366 -26.60 -2.98 -8.73
CA ILE A 366 -25.35 -3.31 -9.44
C ILE A 366 -25.02 -2.23 -10.46
N TYR A 367 -23.79 -1.73 -10.40
CA TYR A 367 -23.19 -0.88 -11.42
C TYR A 367 -22.13 -1.66 -12.17
N ILE A 368 -22.14 -1.58 -13.50
CA ILE A 368 -21.14 -2.21 -14.36
C ILE A 368 -20.56 -1.14 -15.27
N ASP A 369 -19.28 -0.85 -15.07
CA ASP A 369 -18.53 0.16 -15.82
C ASP A 369 -17.51 -0.54 -16.73
N PHE A 370 -17.51 -0.17 -18.01
CA PHE A 370 -16.61 -0.75 -19.00
C PHE A 370 -15.55 0.26 -19.42
N GLN A 371 -14.29 -0.14 -19.32
CA GLN A 371 -13.14 0.61 -19.83
C GLN A 371 -12.43 -0.24 -20.89
N PRO A 372 -12.67 0.02 -22.18
CA PRO A 372 -12.08 -0.77 -23.26
C PRO A 372 -10.56 -0.69 -23.28
N VAL A 373 -10.00 0.46 -22.90
CA VAL A 373 -8.56 0.73 -22.80
C VAL A 373 -8.35 1.54 -21.54
N GLU A 374 -7.83 0.91 -20.49
CA GLU A 374 -7.49 1.58 -19.23
C GLU A 374 -6.20 2.41 -19.38
N ALA A 375 -6.18 3.61 -18.81
CA ALA A 375 -5.22 4.67 -19.12
C ALA A 375 -3.76 4.33 -18.76
N GLN A 376 -3.49 3.42 -17.83
CA GLN A 376 -2.13 3.09 -17.38
C GLN A 376 -1.59 1.78 -17.99
N SER A 377 -2.40 0.74 -18.05
CA SER A 377 -2.04 -0.60 -18.53
C SER A 377 -2.28 -0.80 -20.03
N GLY A 378 -3.25 -0.05 -20.59
CA GLY A 378 -3.77 -0.23 -21.94
C GLY A 378 -4.66 -1.47 -22.11
N ASP A 379 -4.97 -2.18 -21.03
CA ASP A 379 -5.83 -3.37 -21.07
C ASP A 379 -7.29 -3.03 -20.77
N GLN A 380 -8.19 -3.94 -21.12
CA GLN A 380 -9.61 -3.80 -20.79
C GLN A 380 -9.84 -4.03 -19.29
N LEU A 381 -10.60 -3.13 -18.67
CA LEU A 381 -11.12 -3.26 -17.31
C LEU A 381 -12.66 -3.23 -17.33
N ILE A 382 -13.28 -4.15 -16.58
CA ILE A 382 -14.70 -4.13 -16.26
C ILE A 382 -14.83 -4.04 -14.74
N VAL A 383 -15.42 -2.95 -14.24
CA VAL A 383 -15.64 -2.73 -12.81
C VAL A 383 -17.09 -3.06 -12.49
N ILE A 384 -17.32 -3.99 -11.56
CA ILE A 384 -18.65 -4.42 -11.13
C ILE A 384 -18.80 -4.04 -9.66
N ARG A 385 -19.70 -3.10 -9.37
CA ARG A 385 -19.97 -2.63 -8.01
C ARG A 385 -21.36 -3.06 -7.57
N MET A 386 -21.42 -3.85 -6.52
CA MET A 386 -22.66 -4.38 -5.96
C MET A 386 -22.89 -3.73 -4.60
N PHE A 387 -24.10 -3.22 -4.36
CA PHE A 387 -24.51 -2.62 -3.08
C PHE A 387 -25.64 -3.42 -2.47
N PHE A 388 -25.54 -3.68 -1.17
CA PHE A 388 -26.41 -4.56 -0.39
C PHE A 388 -26.67 -5.90 -1.11
N PRO A 389 -25.61 -6.59 -1.59
CA PRO A 389 -25.78 -7.81 -2.37
C PRO A 389 -26.42 -8.91 -1.54
N MET A 390 -27.36 -9.63 -2.14
CA MET A 390 -27.99 -10.77 -1.48
C MET A 390 -26.94 -11.84 -1.10
N PRO A 391 -26.94 -12.35 0.14
CA PRO A 391 -26.07 -13.44 0.55
C PRO A 391 -26.35 -14.70 -0.26
N GLY A 392 -25.29 -15.44 -0.61
CA GLY A 392 -25.41 -16.67 -1.38
C GLY A 392 -24.38 -16.78 -2.50
N ILE A 393 -24.61 -17.71 -3.42
CA ILE A 393 -23.73 -17.95 -4.56
C ILE A 393 -24.22 -17.14 -5.75
N TRP A 394 -23.36 -16.26 -6.23
CA TRP A 394 -23.54 -15.51 -7.45
C TRP A 394 -22.71 -16.15 -8.57
N ARG A 395 -23.18 -15.99 -9.81
CA ARG A 395 -22.49 -16.51 -10.99
C ARG A 395 -22.28 -15.40 -12.01
N LEU A 396 -21.02 -15.05 -12.23
CA LEU A 396 -20.57 -14.12 -13.27
C LEU A 396 -20.11 -14.93 -14.48
N ARG A 397 -20.75 -14.74 -15.62
CA ARG A 397 -20.33 -15.33 -16.90
C ARG A 397 -19.43 -14.38 -17.64
N VAL A 398 -18.25 -14.83 -18.02
CA VAL A 398 -17.28 -14.07 -18.80
C VAL A 398 -17.21 -14.65 -20.20
N TYR A 399 -17.56 -13.85 -21.20
CA TYR A 399 -17.58 -14.23 -22.62
C TYR A 399 -16.41 -13.58 -23.35
N GLY A 400 -15.71 -14.34 -24.19
CA GLY A 400 -14.66 -13.84 -25.06
C GLY A 400 -15.12 -13.67 -26.50
N THR A 401 -14.93 -12.49 -27.09
CA THR A 401 -15.17 -12.27 -28.52
C THR A 401 -13.83 -12.12 -29.22
N ASN A 402 -13.50 -13.00 -30.18
CA ASN A 402 -12.20 -13.02 -30.88
C ASN A 402 -10.98 -13.07 -29.94
N VAL A 403 -10.95 -14.06 -29.06
CA VAL A 403 -9.92 -14.19 -28.02
C VAL A 403 -8.65 -14.91 -28.52
N LEU A 404 -7.52 -14.19 -28.49
CA LEU A 404 -6.17 -14.65 -28.81
C LEU A 404 -5.46 -15.18 -27.56
N ARG A 405 -5.40 -14.41 -26.47
CA ARG A 405 -4.70 -14.81 -25.23
C ARG A 405 -5.58 -15.64 -24.29
N ARG A 406 -6.88 -15.35 -24.27
CA ARG A 406 -7.96 -16.01 -23.54
C ARG A 406 -7.86 -15.96 -22.02
N ILE A 407 -6.97 -15.13 -21.48
CA ILE A 407 -6.70 -15.05 -20.05
C ILE A 407 -7.31 -13.78 -19.48
N PHE A 408 -8.03 -13.93 -18.37
CA PHE A 408 -8.55 -12.82 -17.57
C PHE A 408 -8.33 -13.08 -16.09
N ASN A 409 -8.29 -12.02 -15.32
CA ASN A 409 -8.13 -12.07 -13.87
C ASN A 409 -9.26 -11.27 -13.25
N ILE A 410 -9.72 -11.71 -12.09
CA ILE A 410 -10.74 -11.00 -11.33
C ILE A 410 -10.30 -10.87 -9.88
N TRP A 411 -10.31 -9.65 -9.36
CA TRP A 411 -10.01 -9.40 -7.96
C TRP A 411 -11.22 -8.85 -7.22
N LEU A 412 -11.41 -9.38 -6.01
CA LEU A 412 -12.25 -8.78 -4.97
C LEU A 412 -11.40 -7.84 -4.11
N PRO A 413 -12.02 -6.92 -3.35
CA PRO A 413 -11.29 -6.06 -2.42
C PRO A 413 -10.52 -6.88 -1.39
N VAL A 414 -9.50 -6.27 -0.78
CA VAL A 414 -8.66 -6.92 0.25
C VAL A 414 -9.47 -7.30 1.49
N THR A 415 -8.95 -8.23 2.27
CA THR A 415 -9.52 -8.56 3.59
C THR A 415 -9.69 -7.29 4.43
N GLY A 416 -10.83 -7.19 5.11
CA GLY A 416 -11.23 -6.02 5.90
C GLY A 416 -12.07 -5.00 5.14
N PHE A 417 -12.06 -5.00 3.79
CA PHE A 417 -12.92 -4.12 2.98
C PHE A 417 -14.25 -4.77 2.58
N ILE A 418 -14.30 -6.10 2.61
CA ILE A 418 -15.49 -6.92 2.38
C ILE A 418 -15.74 -7.84 3.59
N ALA A 419 -16.96 -8.34 3.72
CA ALA A 419 -17.35 -9.23 4.81
C ALA A 419 -16.58 -10.55 4.78
N GLU A 420 -16.27 -11.08 5.96
CA GLU A 420 -15.52 -12.33 6.09
C GLU A 420 -16.26 -13.48 5.41
N GLY A 421 -15.57 -14.14 4.48
CA GLY A 421 -16.11 -15.25 3.74
C GLY A 421 -16.87 -14.88 2.47
N THR A 422 -16.91 -13.59 2.07
CA THR A 422 -17.15 -13.19 0.68
C THR A 422 -15.92 -13.57 -0.14
N LYS A 423 -16.03 -14.53 -1.06
CA LYS A 423 -14.86 -15.09 -1.79
C LYS A 423 -15.26 -15.86 -3.05
N PHE A 424 -14.31 -16.06 -3.96
CA PHE A 424 -14.48 -17.01 -5.06
C PHE A 424 -14.56 -18.44 -4.55
N LEU A 425 -15.37 -19.27 -5.21
CA LEU A 425 -15.46 -20.69 -4.90
C LEU A 425 -14.28 -21.49 -5.46
N SER A 426 -13.69 -21.02 -6.57
CA SER A 426 -12.49 -21.59 -7.20
C SER A 426 -11.38 -20.53 -7.32
N PRO A 427 -10.78 -20.09 -6.21
CA PRO A 427 -9.78 -19.02 -6.24
C PRO A 427 -8.42 -19.51 -6.75
N ASN A 428 -7.61 -18.58 -7.26
CA ASN A 428 -6.21 -18.81 -7.58
C ASN A 428 -5.31 -18.12 -6.52
N PRO A 429 -4.37 -18.84 -5.86
CA PRO A 429 -3.52 -18.27 -4.82
C PRO A 429 -2.36 -17.40 -5.34
N ASP A 430 -2.07 -17.47 -6.64
CA ASP A 430 -1.03 -16.69 -7.31
C ASP A 430 -1.59 -15.36 -7.84
N ILE A 431 -0.72 -14.39 -8.15
CA ILE A 431 -1.11 -13.04 -8.59
C ILE A 431 -2.01 -12.34 -7.55
N THR A 432 -1.64 -12.47 -6.28
CA THR A 432 -2.34 -11.92 -5.12
C THR A 432 -1.57 -10.78 -4.45
N LEU A 433 -0.44 -10.36 -5.05
CA LEU A 433 0.36 -9.24 -4.54
C LEU A 433 -0.42 -7.93 -4.62
N THR A 434 -0.60 -7.28 -3.48
CA THR A 434 -1.38 -6.03 -3.41
C THR A 434 -0.62 -4.87 -4.05
N GLY A 435 -1.34 -3.92 -4.65
CA GLY A 435 -0.77 -2.62 -4.99
C GLY A 435 -0.34 -1.86 -3.72
N PRO A 436 0.80 -1.15 -3.70
CA PRO A 436 1.68 -0.86 -4.84
C PRO A 436 2.89 -1.81 -4.90
N SER A 437 2.83 -2.97 -4.26
CA SER A 437 3.95 -3.93 -4.16
C SER A 437 4.30 -4.62 -5.50
N ASN A 438 3.45 -4.45 -6.50
CA ASN A 438 3.67 -4.87 -7.88
C ASN A 438 4.59 -3.92 -8.68
N ALA A 439 4.97 -2.76 -8.11
CA ALA A 439 5.89 -1.79 -8.71
C ALA A 439 7.30 -2.34 -8.98
N GLU A 440 7.94 -1.89 -10.06
CA GLU A 440 9.22 -2.43 -10.54
C GLU A 440 10.41 -2.13 -9.61
N ILE A 441 10.58 -0.88 -9.20
CA ILE A 441 11.79 -0.40 -8.50
C ILE A 441 11.76 -0.66 -6.98
N PRO A 442 10.65 -0.48 -6.24
CA PRO A 442 10.60 -0.75 -4.80
C PRO A 442 10.88 -2.21 -4.46
N ILE A 443 11.38 -2.45 -3.25
CA ILE A 443 11.63 -3.79 -2.71
C ILE A 443 10.32 -4.34 -2.16
N THR A 444 9.81 -5.40 -2.77
CA THR A 444 8.57 -6.07 -2.35
C THR A 444 8.90 -7.26 -1.49
N VAL A 445 8.28 -7.31 -0.31
CA VAL A 445 8.64 -8.25 0.74
C VAL A 445 7.45 -9.13 1.11
N GLY A 446 7.59 -10.44 0.93
CA GLY A 446 6.69 -11.44 1.51
C GLY A 446 7.12 -11.82 2.93
N ALA A 447 6.29 -12.62 3.62
CA ALA A 447 6.54 -13.01 5.00
C ALA A 447 6.81 -14.51 5.14
N TYR A 448 7.67 -14.86 6.09
CA TYR A 448 7.89 -16.25 6.51
C TYR A 448 8.07 -16.35 8.02
N HIS A 449 7.90 -17.57 8.50
CA HIS A 449 8.04 -17.93 9.90
C HIS A 449 9.47 -18.43 10.17
N VAL A 450 10.18 -17.72 11.05
CA VAL A 450 11.62 -17.96 11.25
C VAL A 450 11.92 -19.30 11.91
N GLN A 451 11.11 -19.72 12.90
CA GLN A 451 11.38 -20.91 13.72
C GLN A 451 11.34 -22.20 12.92
N ASN A 452 10.34 -22.37 12.06
CA ASN A 452 10.14 -23.58 11.25
C ASN A 452 10.56 -23.37 9.78
N LYS A 453 10.99 -22.17 9.39
CA LYS A 453 11.37 -21.80 8.02
C LYS A 453 10.25 -22.05 7.00
N SER A 454 8.99 -21.92 7.41
CA SER A 454 7.84 -22.06 6.50
C SER A 454 7.35 -20.72 5.97
N LEU A 455 6.75 -20.73 4.78
CA LEU A 455 6.08 -19.56 4.22
C LEU A 455 4.90 -19.16 5.11
N TYR A 456 4.66 -17.85 5.28
CA TYR A 456 3.41 -17.38 5.86
C TYR A 456 2.27 -17.66 4.88
N ILE A 457 1.28 -18.46 5.30
CA ILE A 457 0.25 -18.98 4.39
C ILE A 457 -0.54 -17.89 3.66
N SER A 458 -0.77 -16.76 4.32
CA SER A 458 -1.48 -15.63 3.72
C SER A 458 -0.57 -14.72 2.90
N SER A 459 0.76 -14.87 2.96
CA SER A 459 1.69 -14.04 2.19
C SER A 459 1.33 -14.11 0.71
N SER A 460 0.94 -12.97 0.16
CA SER A 460 0.59 -12.82 -1.24
C SER A 460 1.71 -13.31 -2.15
N ARG A 461 1.30 -13.88 -3.28
CA ARG A 461 2.19 -14.55 -4.23
C ARG A 461 2.15 -13.84 -5.56
N GLY A 462 3.30 -13.72 -6.18
CA GLY A 462 3.39 -13.24 -7.55
C GLY A 462 3.25 -14.38 -8.56
N PHE A 463 3.82 -14.27 -9.76
CA PHE A 463 4.35 -13.04 -10.33
C PHE A 463 3.24 -11.97 -10.52
N THR A 464 3.59 -10.77 -10.97
CA THR A 464 2.57 -9.82 -11.45
C THR A 464 1.79 -10.42 -12.62
N ARG A 465 0.67 -9.81 -13.01
CA ARG A 465 -0.16 -10.27 -14.15
C ARG A 465 0.65 -10.44 -15.45
N ARG A 466 1.68 -9.61 -15.68
CA ARG A 466 2.61 -9.68 -16.83
C ARG A 466 3.89 -10.49 -16.58
N GLY A 467 3.95 -11.26 -15.50
CA GLY A 467 5.06 -12.17 -15.23
C GLY A 467 6.31 -11.52 -14.62
N ARG A 468 6.25 -10.24 -14.21
CA ARG A 468 7.35 -9.63 -13.45
C ARG A 468 7.54 -10.36 -12.12
N ILE A 469 8.78 -10.76 -11.86
CA ILE A 469 9.17 -11.47 -10.64
C ILE A 469 8.96 -10.57 -9.43
N LYS A 470 7.98 -10.94 -8.61
CA LYS A 470 7.65 -10.41 -7.30
C LYS A 470 7.06 -11.57 -6.44
N PRO A 471 7.15 -11.53 -5.10
CA PRO A 471 7.93 -10.58 -4.30
C PRO A 471 9.42 -10.66 -4.65
N ASP A 472 10.21 -9.64 -4.31
CA ASP A 472 11.65 -9.66 -4.57
C ASP A 472 12.33 -10.64 -3.61
N LEU A 473 11.93 -10.62 -2.34
CA LEU A 473 12.42 -11.53 -1.31
C LEU A 473 11.36 -11.69 -0.22
N ILE A 474 11.63 -12.56 0.75
CA ILE A 474 10.80 -12.64 1.95
C ILE A 474 11.62 -12.43 3.22
N ALA A 475 10.99 -11.90 4.26
CA ALA A 475 11.62 -11.62 5.55
C ALA A 475 10.76 -12.11 6.71
N ALA A 476 11.34 -12.07 7.92
CA ALA A 476 10.65 -12.47 9.14
C ALA A 476 9.38 -11.62 9.32
N GLY A 477 8.22 -12.27 9.30
CA GLY A 477 6.93 -11.57 9.38
C GLY A 477 5.85 -12.38 10.07
N VAL A 478 6.20 -13.42 10.82
CA VAL A 478 5.26 -14.21 11.63
C VAL A 478 5.75 -14.19 13.07
N ASP A 479 4.85 -13.86 13.99
CA ASP A 479 5.09 -13.81 15.43
C ASP A 479 6.25 -12.90 15.82
N VAL A 480 6.43 -11.78 15.12
CA VAL A 480 7.54 -10.88 15.40
C VAL A 480 7.25 -10.05 16.64
N LYS A 481 8.14 -10.12 17.62
CA LYS A 481 8.07 -9.27 18.81
C LYS A 481 8.34 -7.81 18.47
N THR A 482 7.43 -6.95 18.91
CA THR A 482 7.54 -5.49 18.87
C THR A 482 6.99 -4.89 20.16
N ILE A 483 6.90 -3.57 20.20
CA ILE A 483 6.39 -2.79 21.32
C ILE A 483 4.97 -2.32 20.96
N GLY A 484 4.02 -2.68 21.81
CA GLY A 484 2.63 -2.23 21.74
C GLY A 484 2.35 -1.09 22.72
N PRO A 485 1.06 -0.73 22.88
CA PRO A 485 0.63 0.31 23.81
C PRO A 485 1.19 0.10 25.23
N GLU A 486 1.45 1.21 25.94
CA GLU A 486 2.03 1.20 27.29
C GLU A 486 3.39 0.49 27.40
N ASN A 487 4.15 0.45 26.31
CA ASN A 487 5.48 -0.19 26.25
C ASN A 487 5.46 -1.71 26.52
N ARG A 488 4.31 -2.37 26.29
CA ARG A 488 4.20 -3.83 26.46
C ARG A 488 4.73 -4.56 25.23
N SER A 489 5.41 -5.70 25.42
CA SER A 489 5.82 -6.53 24.29
C SER A 489 4.61 -7.22 23.68
N VAL A 490 4.42 -7.06 22.37
CA VAL A 490 3.36 -7.71 21.58
C VAL A 490 3.96 -8.46 20.40
N SER A 491 3.24 -9.46 19.89
CA SER A 491 3.62 -10.22 18.71
C SER A 491 2.72 -9.89 17.53
N MET A 492 3.32 -9.79 16.35
CA MET A 492 2.60 -9.45 15.13
C MET A 492 2.97 -10.35 13.96
N THR A 493 1.99 -10.54 13.08
CA THR A 493 2.13 -11.35 11.87
C THR A 493 1.63 -10.57 10.67
N GLY A 494 2.37 -10.58 9.57
CA GLY A 494 1.97 -9.91 8.34
C GLY A 494 3.15 -9.56 7.44
N THR A 495 2.86 -9.24 6.19
CA THR A 495 3.87 -8.74 5.26
C THR A 495 4.33 -7.31 5.59
N SER A 496 3.53 -6.51 6.30
CA SER A 496 3.94 -5.20 6.83
C SER A 496 5.13 -5.32 7.79
N ILE A 497 5.11 -6.35 8.63
CA ILE A 497 6.19 -6.71 9.57
C ILE A 497 7.46 -7.12 8.82
N ALA A 498 7.32 -7.95 7.79
CA ALA A 498 8.47 -8.34 6.97
C ALA A 498 9.09 -7.14 6.23
N ALA A 499 8.25 -6.20 5.77
CA ALA A 499 8.70 -4.95 5.15
C ALA A 499 9.46 -4.06 6.14
N SER A 500 9.03 -3.93 7.39
CA SER A 500 9.74 -3.11 8.39
C SER A 500 11.12 -3.67 8.75
N VAL A 501 11.26 -5.00 8.87
CA VAL A 501 12.57 -5.67 9.04
C VAL A 501 13.51 -5.37 7.86
N THR A 502 12.96 -5.42 6.64
CA THR A 502 13.72 -5.16 5.41
C THR A 502 14.09 -3.68 5.29
N ALA A 503 13.20 -2.76 5.70
CA ALA A 503 13.47 -1.33 5.72
C ALA A 503 14.63 -0.98 6.67
N GLY A 504 14.67 -1.56 7.87
CA GLY A 504 15.82 -1.41 8.77
C GLY A 504 17.11 -1.95 8.14
N SER A 505 17.05 -3.11 7.47
CA SER A 505 18.22 -3.66 6.76
C SER A 505 18.70 -2.74 5.62
N ALA A 506 17.78 -2.14 4.86
CA ALA A 506 18.10 -1.16 3.83
C ALA A 506 18.74 0.11 4.41
N ALA A 507 18.33 0.54 5.62
CA ALA A 507 18.95 1.68 6.29
C ALA A 507 20.41 1.39 6.66
N LEU A 508 20.73 0.16 7.09
CA LEU A 508 22.11 -0.26 7.34
C LEU A 508 22.95 -0.24 6.05
N ILE A 509 22.37 -0.65 4.92
CA ILE A 509 23.04 -0.59 3.61
C ILE A 509 23.29 0.86 3.19
N LEU A 510 22.33 1.77 3.39
CA LEU A 510 22.50 3.18 3.06
C LEU A 510 23.51 3.89 3.96
N GLU A 511 23.60 3.52 5.23
CA GLU A 511 24.69 3.98 6.11
C GLU A 511 26.04 3.57 5.52
N TRP A 512 26.19 2.29 5.17
CA TRP A 512 27.44 1.79 4.59
C TRP A 512 27.77 2.45 3.25
N GLY A 513 26.80 2.51 2.33
CA GLY A 513 27.01 2.97 0.96
C GLY A 513 27.18 4.48 0.88
N ILE A 514 26.22 5.24 1.40
CA ILE A 514 26.17 6.69 1.20
C ILE A 514 26.83 7.43 2.36
N VAL A 515 26.44 7.14 3.61
CA VAL A 515 26.94 7.90 4.77
C VAL A 515 28.43 7.68 4.98
N ARG A 516 28.91 6.45 4.81
CA ARG A 516 30.34 6.11 4.89
C ARG A 516 31.07 6.20 3.55
N GLY A 517 30.37 6.55 2.46
CA GLY A 517 30.98 6.84 1.16
C GLY A 517 31.47 5.63 0.34
N ASN A 518 31.11 4.40 0.71
CA ASN A 518 31.56 3.21 -0.01
C ASN A 518 30.86 3.02 -1.38
N TRP A 519 29.63 3.52 -1.51
CA TRP A 519 28.85 3.52 -2.76
C TRP A 519 27.88 4.72 -2.78
N PRO A 520 28.34 5.91 -3.19
CA PRO A 520 27.56 7.16 -3.05
C PRO A 520 26.33 7.27 -3.95
N THR A 521 26.20 6.43 -4.97
CA THR A 521 25.13 6.50 -5.99
C THR A 521 24.00 5.49 -5.79
N MET A 522 23.95 4.81 -4.63
CA MET A 522 22.94 3.76 -4.39
C MET A 522 21.50 4.31 -4.42
N SER A 523 20.62 3.61 -5.11
CA SER A 523 19.17 3.79 -5.10
C SER A 523 18.46 2.52 -4.61
N SER A 524 17.13 2.50 -4.63
CA SER A 524 16.34 1.32 -4.29
C SER A 524 16.75 0.11 -5.14
N LEU A 525 17.09 0.34 -6.40
CA LEU A 525 17.43 -0.72 -7.33
C LEU A 525 18.75 -1.41 -6.93
N GLU A 526 19.82 -0.67 -6.65
CA GLU A 526 21.09 -1.25 -6.24
C GLU A 526 20.95 -1.99 -4.90
N ILE A 527 20.22 -1.42 -3.93
CA ILE A 527 19.96 -2.06 -2.63
C ILE A 527 19.18 -3.36 -2.83
N LYS A 528 18.14 -3.34 -3.68
CA LYS A 528 17.37 -4.54 -4.04
C LYS A 528 18.27 -5.62 -4.61
N GLN A 529 19.09 -5.30 -5.60
CA GLN A 529 19.96 -6.28 -6.25
C GLN A 529 20.99 -6.85 -5.28
N LEU A 530 21.51 -6.03 -4.37
CA LEU A 530 22.41 -6.47 -3.31
C LEU A 530 21.73 -7.47 -2.36
N LEU A 531 20.52 -7.16 -1.88
CA LEU A 531 19.74 -8.05 -1.04
C LEU A 531 19.35 -9.36 -1.75
N ILE A 532 18.97 -9.28 -3.04
CA ILE A 532 18.69 -10.45 -3.87
C ILE A 532 19.92 -11.36 -4.00
N ARG A 533 21.11 -10.79 -4.24
CA ARG A 533 22.36 -11.56 -4.36
C ARG A 533 22.69 -12.28 -3.04
N GLY A 534 22.51 -11.58 -1.92
CA GLY A 534 22.72 -12.12 -0.58
C GLY A 534 21.63 -13.06 -0.05
N ALA A 535 20.48 -13.15 -0.72
CA ALA A 535 19.34 -13.91 -0.22
C ALA A 535 19.67 -15.41 -0.04
N ASN A 536 19.24 -15.97 1.09
CA ASN A 536 19.38 -17.40 1.35
C ASN A 536 18.36 -18.19 0.50
N ARG A 537 18.82 -19.26 -0.14
CA ARG A 537 18.00 -20.12 -0.99
C ARG A 537 18.03 -21.54 -0.45
N SER A 538 16.86 -22.17 -0.40
CA SER A 538 16.76 -23.60 -0.11
C SER A 538 17.13 -24.41 -1.36
N ASN A 539 17.79 -25.55 -1.20
CA ASN A 539 18.04 -26.46 -2.33
C ASN A 539 16.77 -27.21 -2.76
N ASN A 540 15.68 -27.11 -1.99
CA ASN A 540 14.42 -27.81 -2.26
C ASN A 540 13.46 -27.00 -3.14
N GLU A 541 13.80 -25.75 -3.46
CA GLU A 541 12.95 -24.83 -4.21
C GLU A 541 13.70 -24.31 -5.44
N LEU A 542 12.97 -24.08 -6.53
CA LEU A 542 13.50 -23.37 -7.68
C LEU A 542 13.33 -21.87 -7.47
N TYR A 543 14.38 -21.09 -7.74
CA TYR A 543 14.37 -19.63 -7.61
C TYR A 543 14.68 -18.97 -8.95
N PRO A 544 14.09 -17.79 -9.22
CA PRO A 544 13.05 -17.15 -8.42
C PRO A 544 11.70 -17.86 -8.56
N ASN A 545 10.84 -17.76 -7.54
CA ASN A 545 9.48 -18.29 -7.58
C ASN A 545 8.44 -17.31 -7.03
N ARG A 546 7.17 -17.66 -7.20
CA ARG A 546 6.00 -16.85 -6.87
C ARG A 546 5.84 -16.52 -5.37
N SER A 547 6.38 -17.38 -4.50
CA SER A 547 6.16 -17.29 -3.05
C SER A 547 7.36 -16.71 -2.31
N TRP A 548 8.56 -17.19 -2.63
CA TRP A 548 9.81 -16.83 -1.96
C TRP A 548 10.59 -15.73 -2.68
N GLY A 549 10.15 -15.31 -3.87
CA GLY A 549 10.91 -14.38 -4.70
C GLY A 549 12.28 -14.97 -5.03
N TYR A 550 13.34 -14.25 -4.67
CA TYR A 550 14.73 -14.70 -4.82
C TYR A 550 15.33 -15.40 -3.59
N GLY A 551 14.59 -15.53 -2.49
CA GLY A 551 15.06 -16.16 -1.24
C GLY A 551 14.68 -15.38 0.01
N THR A 552 15.22 -15.81 1.16
CA THR A 552 15.03 -15.11 2.43
C THR A 552 16.09 -14.04 2.66
N LEU A 553 15.68 -12.92 3.26
CA LEU A 553 16.55 -11.80 3.59
C LEU A 553 17.75 -12.26 4.43
N ASN A 554 18.96 -11.97 3.93
CA ASN A 554 20.20 -12.18 4.67
C ASN A 554 21.16 -11.03 4.39
N LEU A 555 21.18 -10.05 5.31
CA LEU A 555 22.00 -8.85 5.16
C LEU A 555 23.50 -9.15 5.18
N TYR A 556 23.93 -10.13 5.99
CA TYR A 556 25.35 -10.49 6.08
C TYR A 556 25.86 -11.03 4.74
N SER A 557 25.15 -12.00 4.17
CA SER A 557 25.49 -12.57 2.87
C SER A 557 25.35 -11.55 1.73
N ALA A 558 24.53 -10.51 1.89
CA ALA A 558 24.48 -9.39 0.96
C ALA A 558 25.80 -8.61 0.95
N PHE A 559 26.37 -8.28 2.11
CA PHE A 559 27.70 -7.66 2.19
C PHE A 559 28.82 -8.60 1.76
N GLU A 560 28.74 -9.90 2.10
CA GLU A 560 29.70 -10.91 1.64
C GLU A 560 29.71 -11.01 0.10
N ALA A 561 28.55 -10.86 -0.55
CA ALA A 561 28.47 -10.87 -2.01
C ALA A 561 29.26 -9.73 -2.67
N LEU A 562 29.56 -8.64 -1.96
CA LEU A 562 30.39 -7.54 -2.47
C LEU A 562 31.89 -7.87 -2.48
N THR A 563 32.37 -8.81 -1.66
CA THR A 563 33.80 -9.15 -1.60
C THR A 563 34.22 -10.17 -2.66
N ARG A 564 33.26 -10.73 -3.39
CA ARG A 564 33.48 -11.72 -4.45
C ARG A 564 33.72 -11.08 -5.83
N PHE A 565 33.72 -9.76 -5.88
CA PHE A 565 34.01 -8.91 -7.04
C PHE A 565 35.07 -7.89 -6.64
#